data_AF-A0A7J0DSH2-F1
#
_entry.id   AF-A0A7J0DSH2-F1
#
_cell.length_a   1.000
_cell.length_b   1.000
_cell.length_c   1.000
_cell.angle_alpha   90.00
_cell.angle_beta   90.00
_cell.angle_gamma   90.00
#
_symmetry.space_group_name_H-M   'P 1'
#
loop_
_entity.id
_entity.type
_entity.pdbx_description
1 polymer ?
#
loop_
_entity_poly.entity_id
_entity_poly.type
_entity_poly.pdbx_seq_one_letter_code
_entity_poly.pdbx_strand_id
1 'polypeptide(L)'
;MDTFTMEQLVPLPKQHAKGMNDECKDELENHDEIPLRNSFCPTRNNNPSCILLPIQAHTFIVKPNMLPHLLIFRVVRNEDPYVHTREFKAIVMTLVKRNQDKDIVRLKLFPFSLRNQVKEWFTALKPRRISSLDDLTKEFYRKIFPMSRTTSLKKVIQLFEGKPDEPFHQVWERFKECARVISHHGFVKWQLISCFYKGITPGQCRFVESMCNGKFFKKGSKKAWDYFDELVGNNQTWELAAFDRPRAS
;
A
#
# COMPACT_ATOMS: atom_id res chain seq x y z
N MET A 1 -54.27 50.75 -37.95
CA MET A 1 -54.08 51.77 -36.92
C MET A 1 -55.23 51.60 -35.96
N ASP A 2 -55.02 51.00 -34.80
CA ASP A 2 -55.95 51.14 -33.68
C ASP A 2 -55.13 51.15 -32.40
N THR A 3 -55.37 52.21 -31.64
CA THR A 3 -54.55 52.75 -30.57
C THR A 3 -54.85 52.08 -29.24
N PHE A 4 -53.76 51.69 -28.59
CA PHE A 4 -53.64 51.25 -27.21
C PHE A 4 -53.97 52.40 -26.25
N THR A 5 -54.84 52.19 -25.26
CA THR A 5 -54.90 53.01 -24.04
C THR A 5 -55.04 52.10 -22.81
N MET A 6 -54.44 52.60 -21.73
CA MET A 6 -53.90 51.90 -20.59
C MET A 6 -54.79 52.07 -19.36
N GLU A 7 -54.65 51.12 -18.42
CA GLU A 7 -55.03 51.19 -17.00
C GLU A 7 -56.52 51.08 -16.63
N GLN A 8 -56.88 49.98 -15.96
CA GLN A 8 -56.97 49.99 -14.50
C GLN A 8 -56.72 48.59 -13.91
N LEU A 9 -55.88 48.56 -12.88
CA LEU A 9 -55.30 47.41 -12.21
C LEU A 9 -56.26 46.71 -11.23
N VAL A 10 -56.19 45.37 -11.20
CA VAL A 10 -56.49 44.55 -10.02
C VAL A 10 -55.20 43.83 -9.62
N PRO A 11 -54.66 43.98 -8.40
CA PRO A 11 -53.42 43.30 -8.02
C PRO A 11 -53.69 41.83 -7.64
N LEU A 12 -53.13 40.90 -8.40
CA LEU A 12 -52.97 39.51 -7.99
C LEU A 12 -51.89 39.39 -6.90
N PRO A 13 -52.06 38.54 -5.88
CA PRO A 13 -51.10 38.40 -4.79
C PRO A 13 -49.77 37.84 -5.28
N LYS A 14 -48.69 38.59 -5.05
CA LYS A 14 -47.31 38.20 -5.30
C LYS A 14 -46.95 37.00 -4.41
N GLN A 15 -46.87 35.82 -5.01
CA GLN A 15 -46.20 34.68 -4.40
C GLN A 15 -44.71 35.00 -4.32
N HIS A 16 -44.19 35.08 -3.10
CA HIS A 16 -42.78 35.26 -2.80
C HIS A 16 -42.00 34.06 -3.36
N ALA A 17 -41.25 34.27 -4.44
CA ALA A 17 -40.18 33.38 -4.85
C ALA A 17 -39.05 33.49 -3.81
N LYS A 18 -38.99 32.50 -2.92
CA LYS A 18 -37.90 32.34 -1.95
C LYS A 18 -36.65 31.96 -2.73
N GLY A 19 -35.76 32.93 -2.94
CA GLY A 19 -34.42 32.71 -3.49
C GLY A 19 -33.65 31.74 -2.60
N MET A 20 -33.21 30.63 -3.19
CA MET A 20 -32.24 29.69 -2.59
C MET A 20 -30.85 30.28 -2.78
N ASN A 21 -30.44 31.14 -1.85
CA ASN A 21 -29.04 31.51 -1.63
C ASN A 21 -28.60 30.83 -0.33
N ASP A 22 -28.14 29.58 -0.41
CA ASP A 22 -27.42 28.93 0.69
C ASP A 22 -25.95 29.40 0.63
N GLU A 23 -25.70 30.60 1.15
CA GLU A 23 -24.39 30.96 1.68
C GLU A 23 -24.13 30.06 2.90
N CYS A 24 -23.20 29.10 2.79
CA CYS A 24 -22.57 28.50 3.96
C CYS A 24 -21.77 29.59 4.69
N LYS A 25 -22.44 30.28 5.61
CA LYS A 25 -21.78 30.98 6.70
C LYS A 25 -21.34 29.91 7.70
N ASP A 26 -20.03 29.72 7.83
CA ASP A 26 -19.45 29.12 9.02
C ASP A 26 -19.78 30.05 10.19
N GLU A 27 -20.89 29.82 10.87
CA GLU A 27 -21.12 30.40 12.19
C GLU A 27 -20.10 29.74 13.15
N LEU A 28 -19.15 30.53 13.66
CA LEU A 28 -18.41 30.14 14.85
C LEU A 28 -19.41 30.07 16.00
N GLU A 29 -19.97 28.89 16.25
CA GLU A 29 -20.80 28.64 17.43
C GLU A 29 -19.95 28.86 18.69
N ASN A 30 -20.40 29.76 19.57
CA ASN A 30 -19.78 30.04 20.86
C ASN A 30 -19.91 28.79 21.75
N HIS A 31 -18.81 28.03 21.89
CA HIS A 31 -18.78 26.76 22.61
C HIS A 31 -19.17 26.85 24.10
N ASP A 32 -19.15 28.05 24.68
CA ASP A 32 -19.44 28.28 26.09
C ASP A 32 -20.95 28.36 26.43
N GLU A 33 -21.84 28.43 25.43
CA GLU A 33 -23.30 28.54 25.64
C GLU A 33 -24.07 27.25 25.32
N ILE A 34 -23.40 26.19 24.88
CA ILE A 34 -24.04 24.92 24.51
C ILE A 34 -24.42 24.15 25.79
N PRO A 35 -25.71 23.86 26.05
CA PRO A 35 -26.10 23.10 27.23
C PRO A 35 -25.41 21.74 27.25
N LEU A 36 -24.81 21.35 28.39
CA LEU A 36 -24.02 20.12 28.51
C LEU A 36 -24.72 18.87 27.97
N ARG A 37 -26.05 18.77 28.13
CA ARG A 37 -26.86 17.67 27.58
C ARG A 37 -26.75 17.54 26.06
N ASN A 38 -26.60 18.65 25.34
CA ASN A 38 -26.45 18.69 23.89
C ASN A 38 -25.04 18.23 23.46
N SER A 39 -24.03 18.39 24.31
CA SER A 39 -22.66 17.87 24.08
C SER A 39 -22.58 16.34 24.19
N PHE A 40 -23.55 15.71 24.86
CA PHE A 40 -23.70 14.25 24.89
C PHE A 40 -24.57 13.70 23.76
N CYS A 41 -25.20 14.57 22.96
CA CYS A 41 -25.91 14.16 21.75
C CYS A 41 -24.89 13.96 20.62
N PRO A 42 -24.86 12.79 19.95
CA PRO A 42 -23.96 12.57 18.83
C PRO A 42 -24.30 13.55 17.71
N THR A 43 -23.34 14.42 17.38
CA THR A 43 -23.45 15.33 16.23
C THR A 43 -23.14 14.58 14.93
N ARG A 44 -23.72 15.06 13.82
CA ARG A 44 -23.43 14.50 12.50
C ARG A 44 -21.95 14.69 12.19
N ASN A 45 -21.21 13.59 12.12
CA ASN A 45 -19.80 13.62 11.75
C ASN A 45 -19.64 13.98 10.26
N ASN A 46 -19.50 15.27 9.97
CA ASN A 46 -19.15 15.77 8.63
C ASN A 46 -17.62 15.70 8.47
N ASN A 47 -17.06 14.51 8.27
CA ASN A 47 -15.68 14.37 7.84
C ASN A 47 -15.64 14.36 6.30
N PRO A 48 -15.16 15.44 5.64
CA PRO A 48 -15.05 15.44 4.19
C PRO A 48 -14.00 14.43 3.73
N SER A 49 -14.20 13.86 2.53
CA SER A 49 -13.30 12.86 1.98
C SER A 49 -11.86 13.37 1.88
N CYS A 50 -10.90 12.51 2.18
CA CYS A 50 -9.47 12.80 1.99
C CYS A 50 -9.08 12.87 0.51
N ILE A 51 -9.91 12.31 -0.39
CA ILE A 51 -9.74 12.42 -1.84
C ILE A 51 -10.49 13.64 -2.37
N LEU A 52 -9.77 14.54 -3.02
CA LEU A 52 -10.34 15.59 -3.85
C LEU A 52 -10.59 15.04 -5.26
N LEU A 53 -11.86 14.84 -5.61
CA LEU A 53 -12.25 14.36 -6.93
C LEU A 53 -12.47 15.53 -7.89
N PRO A 54 -12.04 15.43 -9.17
CA PRO A 54 -12.31 16.45 -10.17
C PRO A 54 -13.81 16.52 -10.50
N ILE A 55 -14.25 17.63 -11.10
CA ILE A 55 -15.68 17.89 -11.42
C ILE A 55 -16.27 16.75 -12.25
N GLN A 56 -15.51 16.19 -13.19
CA GLN A 56 -15.89 15.10 -14.08
C GLN A 56 -16.10 13.77 -13.35
N ALA A 57 -15.82 13.68 -12.04
CA ALA A 57 -15.94 12.43 -11.30
C ALA A 57 -17.37 11.89 -11.24
N HIS A 58 -18.40 12.72 -11.40
CA HIS A 58 -19.80 12.27 -11.46
C HIS A 58 -20.09 11.28 -12.61
N THR A 59 -19.25 11.24 -13.65
CA THR A 59 -19.36 10.32 -14.80
C THR A 59 -19.20 8.83 -14.41
N PHE A 60 -18.66 8.55 -13.23
CA PHE A 60 -18.52 7.19 -12.70
C PHE A 60 -19.20 7.04 -11.34
N ILE A 61 -20.13 6.11 -11.26
CA ILE A 61 -20.83 5.71 -10.03
C ILE A 61 -20.34 4.31 -9.63
N VAL A 62 -19.92 4.17 -8.37
CA VAL A 62 -19.53 2.86 -7.82
C VAL A 62 -20.79 2.01 -7.65
N LYS A 63 -20.95 1.01 -8.50
CA LYS A 63 -22.00 -0.01 -8.42
C LYS A 63 -21.62 -1.12 -7.42
N PRO A 64 -22.57 -1.62 -6.60
CA PRO A 64 -22.31 -2.67 -5.63
C PRO A 64 -21.71 -3.96 -6.21
N ASN A 65 -22.11 -4.33 -7.43
CA ASN A 65 -21.60 -5.54 -8.11
C ASN A 65 -20.11 -5.49 -8.45
N MET A 66 -19.46 -4.32 -8.39
CA MET A 66 -18.03 -4.19 -8.64
C MET A 66 -17.18 -4.49 -7.40
N LEU A 67 -17.75 -4.34 -6.19
CA LEU A 67 -17.02 -4.44 -4.93
C LEU A 67 -16.48 -5.85 -4.63
N PRO A 68 -17.23 -6.95 -4.90
CA PRO A 68 -16.72 -8.30 -4.66
C PRO A 68 -15.49 -8.66 -5.52
N HIS A 69 -15.29 -7.99 -6.66
CA HIS A 69 -14.15 -8.23 -7.53
C HIS A 69 -12.87 -7.53 -7.03
N LEU A 70 -12.97 -6.61 -6.08
CA LEU A 70 -11.80 -5.89 -5.58
C LEU A 70 -10.98 -6.77 -4.64
N LEU A 71 -9.67 -6.74 -4.84
CA LEU A 71 -8.73 -7.28 -3.85
C LEU A 71 -8.83 -6.48 -2.55
N ILE A 72 -8.75 -7.21 -1.45
CA ILE A 72 -8.83 -6.66 -0.11
C ILE A 72 -7.46 -6.69 0.54
N PHE A 73 -6.97 -5.53 0.95
CA PHE A 73 -5.71 -5.36 1.64
C PHE A 73 -5.92 -5.19 3.15
N ARG A 74 -5.23 -6.02 3.94
CA ARG A 74 -5.39 -6.15 5.39
C ARG A 74 -4.09 -5.94 6.19
N VAL A 75 -2.95 -5.78 5.53
CA VAL A 75 -1.61 -5.67 6.18
C VAL A 75 -1.35 -6.90 7.06
N VAL A 76 -1.56 -8.09 6.50
CA VAL A 76 -1.08 -9.33 7.12
C VAL A 76 0.39 -9.58 6.74
N ARG A 77 1.09 -10.45 7.49
CA ARG A 77 2.55 -10.64 7.40
C ARG A 77 3.10 -10.96 6.00
N ASN A 78 2.25 -11.35 5.04
CA ASN A 78 2.65 -11.77 3.69
C ASN A 78 1.98 -10.97 2.55
N GLU A 79 1.24 -9.90 2.82
CA GLU A 79 0.64 -9.07 1.77
C GLU A 79 1.62 -7.98 1.30
N ASP A 80 2.07 -8.07 0.05
CA ASP A 80 2.91 -7.06 -0.58
C ASP A 80 2.05 -5.89 -1.12
N PRO A 81 2.20 -4.65 -0.61
CA PRO A 81 1.44 -3.50 -1.10
C PRO A 81 1.71 -3.14 -2.57
N TYR A 82 2.86 -3.52 -3.14
CA TYR A 82 3.15 -3.34 -4.56
C TYR A 82 2.36 -4.32 -5.41
N VAL A 83 2.27 -5.59 -4.98
CA VAL A 83 1.41 -6.59 -5.62
C VAL A 83 -0.04 -6.14 -5.53
N HIS A 84 -0.51 -5.73 -4.34
CA HIS A 84 -1.87 -5.19 -4.19
C HIS A 84 -2.14 -4.04 -5.16
N THR A 85 -1.24 -3.05 -5.25
CA THR A 85 -1.43 -1.89 -6.13
C THR A 85 -1.42 -2.29 -7.61
N ARG A 86 -0.57 -3.23 -8.01
CA ARG A 86 -0.51 -3.74 -9.40
C ARG A 86 -1.79 -4.48 -9.77
N GLU A 87 -2.19 -5.44 -8.95
CA GLU A 87 -3.37 -6.26 -9.20
C GLU A 87 -4.66 -5.43 -9.11
N PHE A 88 -4.75 -4.49 -8.15
CA PHE A 88 -5.85 -3.53 -8.08
C PHE A 88 -5.98 -2.73 -9.40
N LYS A 89 -4.88 -2.23 -9.95
CA LYS A 89 -4.89 -1.51 -11.23
C LYS A 89 -5.38 -2.41 -12.37
N ALA A 90 -4.96 -3.68 -12.41
CA ALA A 90 -5.37 -4.65 -13.42
C ALA A 90 -6.87 -4.96 -13.34
N ILE A 91 -7.40 -5.20 -12.12
CA ILE A 91 -8.83 -5.44 -11.89
C ILE A 91 -9.65 -4.21 -12.26
N VAL A 92 -9.24 -3.02 -11.83
CA VAL A 92 -9.98 -1.80 -12.18
C VAL A 92 -10.02 -1.60 -13.70
N MET A 93 -8.96 -1.96 -14.43
CA MET A 93 -8.98 -1.87 -15.89
C MET A 93 -10.07 -2.73 -16.56
N THR A 94 -10.48 -3.86 -15.98
CA THR A 94 -11.57 -4.68 -16.52
C THR A 94 -12.95 -4.11 -16.22
N LEU A 95 -13.05 -3.25 -15.19
CA LEU A 95 -14.29 -2.62 -14.74
C LEU A 95 -14.56 -1.28 -15.44
N VAL A 96 -13.53 -0.65 -16.02
CA VAL A 96 -13.60 0.67 -16.65
C VAL A 96 -14.18 0.58 -18.07
N LYS A 97 -15.14 1.47 -18.39
CA LYS A 97 -15.69 1.61 -19.75
C LYS A 97 -14.79 2.51 -20.62
N ARG A 98 -14.88 2.39 -21.96
CA ARG A 98 -14.04 3.13 -22.94
C ARG A 98 -13.98 4.64 -22.72
N ASN A 99 -15.06 5.28 -22.24
CA ASN A 99 -15.15 6.74 -22.09
C ASN A 99 -14.95 7.23 -20.65
N GLN A 100 -14.43 6.39 -19.75
CA GLN A 100 -14.22 6.74 -18.36
C GLN A 100 -12.75 7.03 -18.07
N ASP A 101 -12.51 8.07 -17.27
CA ASP A 101 -11.20 8.38 -16.74
C ASP A 101 -10.79 7.29 -15.73
N LYS A 102 -9.76 6.52 -16.12
CA LYS A 102 -9.24 5.40 -15.34
C LYS A 102 -8.77 5.83 -13.95
N ASP A 103 -8.22 7.04 -13.82
CA ASP A 103 -7.68 7.50 -12.55
C ASP A 103 -8.79 7.93 -11.60
N ILE A 104 -9.86 8.57 -12.10
CA ILE A 104 -11.07 8.83 -11.32
C ILE A 104 -11.67 7.51 -10.79
N VAL A 105 -11.77 6.48 -11.64
CA VAL A 105 -12.30 5.18 -11.23
C VAL A 105 -11.43 4.55 -10.15
N ARG A 106 -10.10 4.57 -10.31
CA ARG A 106 -9.15 4.06 -9.32
C ARG A 106 -9.26 4.79 -7.99
N LEU A 107 -9.30 6.14 -8.01
CA LEU A 107 -9.47 6.96 -6.81
C LEU A 107 -10.77 6.61 -6.07
N LYS A 108 -11.88 6.42 -6.79
CA LYS A 108 -13.16 6.05 -6.19
C LYS A 108 -13.21 4.62 -5.65
N LEU A 109 -12.54 3.67 -6.30
CA LEU A 109 -12.57 2.25 -5.91
C LEU A 109 -11.54 1.89 -4.84
N PHE A 110 -10.42 2.61 -4.76
CA PHE A 110 -9.34 2.28 -3.83
C PHE A 110 -9.77 2.18 -2.36
N PRO A 111 -10.63 3.07 -1.82
CA PRO A 111 -11.07 2.96 -0.43
C PRO A 111 -11.82 1.66 -0.12
N PHE A 112 -12.42 1.00 -1.13
CA PHE A 112 -13.12 -0.27 -0.96
C PHE A 112 -12.19 -1.48 -0.96
N SER A 113 -10.97 -1.30 -1.48
CA SER A 113 -9.90 -2.30 -1.42
C SER A 113 -9.25 -2.41 -0.03
N LEU A 114 -9.52 -1.48 0.88
CA LEU A 114 -8.89 -1.42 2.21
C LEU A 114 -9.80 -2.02 3.29
N ARG A 115 -9.20 -2.65 4.31
CA ARG A 115 -9.89 -3.12 5.53
C ARG A 115 -9.10 -2.79 6.79
N ASN A 116 -9.76 -2.97 7.94
CA ASN A 116 -9.20 -2.87 9.29
C ASN A 116 -8.44 -1.54 9.51
N GLN A 117 -7.28 -1.61 10.15
CA GLN A 117 -6.43 -0.46 10.50
C GLN A 117 -6.04 0.43 9.30
N VAL A 118 -5.97 -0.13 8.09
CA VAL A 118 -5.67 0.67 6.89
C VAL A 118 -6.88 1.47 6.45
N LYS A 119 -8.08 0.88 6.54
CA LYS A 119 -9.33 1.58 6.24
C LYS A 119 -9.56 2.72 7.23
N GLU A 120 -9.37 2.45 8.52
CA GLU A 120 -9.48 3.44 9.60
C GLU A 120 -8.49 4.61 9.39
N TRP A 121 -7.23 4.30 9.10
CA TRP A 121 -6.25 5.32 8.75
C TRP A 121 -6.67 6.16 7.54
N PHE A 122 -7.15 5.50 6.48
CA PHE A 122 -7.54 6.19 5.25
C PHE A 122 -8.70 7.16 5.49
N THR A 123 -9.66 6.77 6.33
CA THR A 123 -10.80 7.61 6.72
C THR A 123 -10.42 8.74 7.69
N ALA A 124 -9.31 8.59 8.43
CA ALA A 124 -8.79 9.60 9.35
C ALA A 124 -7.82 10.60 8.70
N LEU A 125 -7.52 10.44 7.41
CA LEU A 125 -6.69 11.40 6.68
C LEU A 125 -7.37 12.77 6.61
N LYS A 126 -6.55 13.84 6.68
CA LYS A 126 -7.05 15.20 6.48
C LYS A 126 -7.81 15.32 5.15
N PRO A 127 -8.92 16.07 5.10
CA PRO A 127 -9.66 16.32 3.88
C PRO A 127 -8.77 16.87 2.76
N ARG A 128 -9.09 16.53 1.51
CA ARG A 128 -8.42 17.06 0.29
C ARG A 128 -6.90 16.81 0.19
N ARG A 129 -6.38 15.84 0.94
CA ARG A 129 -4.95 15.48 0.93
C ARG A 129 -4.51 14.75 -0.34
N ILE A 130 -5.41 14.03 -0.98
CA ILE A 130 -5.14 13.20 -2.16
C ILE A 130 -5.85 13.81 -3.35
N SER A 131 -5.11 14.28 -4.36
CA SER A 131 -5.68 14.89 -5.57
C SER A 131 -5.47 14.05 -6.83
N SER A 132 -4.50 13.13 -6.80
CA SER A 132 -4.13 12.27 -7.91
C SER A 132 -3.91 10.82 -7.48
N LEU A 133 -3.84 9.91 -8.45
CA LEU A 133 -3.48 8.52 -8.19
C LEU A 133 -2.05 8.40 -7.61
N ASP A 134 -1.14 9.27 -8.03
CA ASP A 134 0.22 9.32 -7.50
C ASP A 134 0.23 9.70 -6.02
N ASP A 135 -0.49 10.77 -5.63
CA ASP A 135 -0.65 11.17 -4.22
C ASP A 135 -1.22 10.03 -3.37
N LEU A 136 -2.24 9.35 -3.90
CA LEU A 136 -2.87 8.21 -3.23
C LEU A 136 -1.86 7.10 -2.97
N THR A 137 -1.11 6.71 -4.00
CA THR A 137 -0.11 5.63 -3.87
C THR A 137 1.04 6.01 -2.95
N LYS A 138 1.51 7.27 -3.00
CA LYS A 138 2.53 7.80 -2.10
C LYS A 138 2.07 7.76 -0.64
N GLU A 139 0.87 8.23 -0.35
CA GLU A 139 0.31 8.21 1.00
C GLU A 139 0.09 6.79 1.51
N PHE A 140 -0.42 5.90 0.65
CA PHE A 140 -0.58 4.49 0.97
C PHE A 140 0.76 3.85 1.33
N TYR A 141 1.79 3.96 0.47
CA TYR A 141 3.10 3.38 0.75
C TYR A 141 3.76 3.99 1.99
N ARG A 142 3.62 5.30 2.21
CA ARG A 142 4.14 5.96 3.42
C ARG A 142 3.49 5.41 4.70
N LYS A 143 2.20 5.06 4.66
CA LYS A 143 1.51 4.42 5.79
C LYS A 143 1.96 2.98 6.00
N ILE A 144 2.11 2.19 4.94
CA ILE A 144 2.51 0.78 5.06
C ILE A 144 3.99 0.66 5.44
N PHE A 145 4.82 1.60 4.96
CA PHE A 145 6.26 1.67 5.19
C PHE A 145 6.65 3.01 5.82
N PRO A 146 6.33 3.22 7.10
CA PRO A 146 6.86 4.38 7.81
C PRO A 146 8.38 4.30 7.89
N MET A 147 9.07 5.44 7.88
CA MET A 147 10.54 5.50 7.88
C MET A 147 11.17 4.66 9.00
N SER A 148 10.58 4.64 10.19
CA SER A 148 11.05 3.83 11.32
C SER A 148 11.02 2.32 11.01
N ARG A 149 9.97 1.84 10.34
CA ARG A 149 9.85 0.45 9.88
C ARG A 149 10.86 0.17 8.78
N THR A 150 10.97 1.03 7.76
CA THR A 150 11.95 0.87 6.67
C THR A 150 13.39 0.85 7.21
N THR A 151 13.74 1.73 8.14
CA THR A 151 15.07 1.76 8.78
C THR A 151 15.33 0.50 9.61
N SER A 152 14.35 0.05 10.40
CA SER A 152 14.48 -1.18 11.20
C SER A 152 14.66 -2.40 10.30
N LEU A 153 13.88 -2.47 9.22
CA LEU A 153 13.98 -3.50 8.20
C LEU A 153 15.34 -3.49 7.50
N LYS A 154 15.88 -2.32 7.13
CA LYS A 154 17.24 -2.20 6.59
C LYS A 154 18.30 -2.72 7.57
N LYS A 155 18.16 -2.41 8.86
CA LYS A 155 19.06 -2.93 9.90
C LYS A 155 19.02 -4.46 9.98
N VAL A 156 17.84 -5.08 9.83
CA VAL A 156 17.72 -6.56 9.81
C VAL A 156 18.54 -7.18 8.67
N ILE A 157 18.56 -6.57 7.48
CA ILE A 157 19.43 -7.04 6.38
C ILE A 157 20.90 -6.79 6.70
N GLN A 158 21.25 -5.58 7.15
CA GLN A 158 22.64 -5.17 7.37
C GLN A 158 23.33 -5.93 8.50
N LEU A 159 22.58 -6.24 9.55
CA LEU A 159 23.00 -6.98 10.74
C LEU A 159 22.48 -8.41 10.70
N PHE A 160 22.20 -8.94 9.50
CA PHE A 160 21.79 -10.32 9.36
C PHE A 160 22.90 -11.22 9.91
N GLU A 161 22.51 -12.18 10.74
CA GLU A 161 23.42 -13.15 11.33
C GLU A 161 22.80 -14.55 11.21
N GLY A 162 23.58 -15.51 10.71
CA GLY A 162 23.29 -16.93 10.72
C GLY A 162 23.27 -17.44 12.15
N LYS A 163 22.29 -18.26 12.52
CA LYS A 163 22.27 -18.83 13.86
C LYS A 163 23.34 -19.94 13.96
N PRO A 164 23.88 -20.19 15.17
CA PRO A 164 24.66 -21.40 15.42
C PRO A 164 23.87 -22.63 14.99
N ASP A 165 24.55 -23.58 14.35
CA ASP A 165 23.99 -24.87 13.89
C ASP A 165 22.83 -24.79 12.86
N GLU A 166 22.53 -23.60 12.32
CA GLU A 166 21.56 -23.45 11.23
C GLU A 166 22.20 -23.90 9.91
N PRO A 167 21.64 -24.89 9.19
CA PRO A 167 22.21 -25.36 7.94
C PRO A 167 22.12 -24.28 6.87
N PHE A 168 23.08 -24.28 5.94
CA PHE A 168 23.24 -23.19 4.96
C PHE A 168 21.95 -22.87 4.18
N HIS A 169 21.17 -23.90 3.85
CA HIS A 169 19.89 -23.75 3.15
C HIS A 169 18.86 -22.94 3.94
N GLN A 170 18.74 -23.17 5.26
CA GLN A 170 17.81 -22.42 6.11
C GLN A 170 18.26 -20.97 6.28
N VAL A 171 19.57 -20.74 6.45
CA VAL A 171 20.13 -19.39 6.54
C VAL A 171 19.84 -18.60 5.26
N TRP A 172 20.02 -19.22 4.09
CA TRP A 172 19.76 -18.58 2.80
C TRP A 172 18.28 -18.26 2.58
N GLU A 173 17.37 -19.19 2.87
CA GLU A 173 15.93 -18.93 2.77
C GLU A 173 15.47 -17.82 3.73
N ARG A 174 15.98 -17.82 4.98
CA ARG A 174 15.69 -16.75 5.94
C ARG A 174 16.18 -15.40 5.46
N PHE A 175 17.38 -15.35 4.87
CA PHE A 175 17.90 -14.12 4.27
C PHE A 175 17.04 -13.62 3.11
N LYS A 176 16.62 -14.52 2.21
CA LYS A 176 15.74 -14.18 1.07
C LYS A 176 14.39 -13.65 1.55
N GLU A 177 13.81 -14.23 2.60
CA GLU A 177 12.57 -13.73 3.17
C GLU A 177 12.74 -12.32 3.76
N CYS A 178 13.83 -12.08 4.51
CA CYS A 178 14.16 -10.74 4.99
C CYS A 178 14.31 -9.73 3.85
N ALA A 179 14.98 -10.10 2.75
CA ALA A 179 15.13 -9.24 1.58
C ALA A 179 13.79 -8.98 0.86
N ARG A 180 12.92 -9.99 0.78
CA ARG A 180 11.60 -9.92 0.10
C ARG A 180 10.62 -8.97 0.79
N VAL A 181 10.59 -8.99 2.13
CA VAL A 181 9.73 -8.09 2.93
C VAL A 181 10.04 -6.61 2.65
N ILE A 182 11.21 -6.31 2.11
CA ILE A 182 11.73 -4.96 1.93
C ILE A 182 11.95 -4.68 0.45
N SER A 183 10.90 -4.83 -0.37
CA SER A 183 10.93 -4.59 -1.83
C SER A 183 11.42 -3.19 -2.25
N HIS A 184 11.48 -2.22 -1.33
CA HIS A 184 12.02 -0.86 -1.51
C HIS A 184 13.27 -0.57 -0.64
N HIS A 185 14.04 -1.61 -0.27
CA HIS A 185 15.21 -1.46 0.60
C HIS A 185 16.31 -0.53 0.05
N GLY A 186 16.32 -0.25 -1.26
CA GLY A 186 17.37 0.54 -1.90
C GLY A 186 18.72 -0.18 -2.01
N PHE A 187 18.88 -1.36 -1.39
CA PHE A 187 20.03 -2.22 -1.64
C PHE A 187 20.05 -2.70 -3.10
N VAL A 188 21.20 -2.54 -3.74
CA VAL A 188 21.50 -3.23 -5.00
C VAL A 188 22.03 -4.63 -4.71
N LYS A 189 21.94 -5.55 -5.68
CA LYS A 189 22.20 -6.98 -5.49
C LYS A 189 23.56 -7.28 -4.82
N TRP A 190 24.62 -6.54 -5.13
CA TRP A 190 25.94 -6.74 -4.50
C TRP A 190 25.95 -6.42 -2.99
N GLN A 191 25.15 -5.44 -2.54
CA GLN A 191 25.05 -5.09 -1.13
C GLN A 191 24.35 -6.19 -0.35
N LEU A 192 23.30 -6.78 -0.92
CA LEU A 192 22.63 -7.95 -0.32
C LEU A 192 23.61 -9.13 -0.18
N ILE A 193 24.39 -9.41 -1.22
CA ILE A 193 25.43 -10.46 -1.18
C ILE A 193 26.47 -10.17 -0.11
N SER A 194 26.93 -8.93 0.00
CA SER A 194 27.90 -8.52 1.02
C SER A 194 27.33 -8.69 2.44
N CYS A 195 26.07 -8.30 2.67
CA CYS A 195 25.39 -8.50 3.94
C CYS A 195 25.26 -9.98 4.29
N PHE A 196 24.78 -10.81 3.36
CA PHE A 196 24.65 -12.25 3.59
C PHE A 196 26.00 -12.90 3.88
N TYR A 197 27.01 -12.63 3.06
CA TYR A 197 28.35 -13.21 3.23
C TYR A 197 29.00 -12.82 4.56
N LYS A 198 28.75 -11.61 5.06
CA LYS A 198 29.22 -11.17 6.40
C LYS A 198 28.45 -11.81 7.54
N GLY A 199 27.19 -12.17 7.30
CA GLY A 199 26.27 -12.69 8.31
C GLY A 199 26.34 -14.20 8.51
N ILE A 200 26.82 -14.97 7.52
CA ILE A 200 26.97 -16.42 7.65
C ILE A 200 28.17 -16.78 8.55
N THR A 201 28.12 -17.98 9.15
CA THR A 201 29.16 -18.43 10.08
C THR A 201 30.50 -18.68 9.36
N PRO A 202 31.65 -18.66 10.07
CA PRO A 202 32.95 -18.97 9.46
C PRO A 202 33.00 -20.35 8.77
N GLY A 203 32.28 -21.34 9.30
CA GLY A 203 32.15 -22.66 8.67
C GLY A 203 31.43 -22.59 7.33
N GLN A 204 30.34 -21.82 7.26
CA GLN A 204 29.59 -21.60 6.03
C GLN A 204 30.38 -20.78 5.00
N CYS A 205 31.15 -19.77 5.43
CA CYS A 205 32.08 -19.06 4.54
C CYS A 205 33.08 -20.01 3.91
N ARG A 206 33.71 -20.89 4.69
CA ARG A 206 34.64 -21.90 4.16
C ARG A 206 33.97 -22.85 3.18
N PHE A 207 32.73 -23.27 3.45
CA PHE A 207 31.94 -24.07 2.52
C PHE A 207 31.74 -23.35 1.18
N VAL A 208 31.27 -22.09 1.21
CA VAL A 208 31.07 -21.27 0.00
C VAL A 208 32.37 -21.12 -0.80
N GLU A 209 33.48 -20.80 -0.12
CA GLU A 209 34.77 -20.60 -0.78
C GLU A 209 35.34 -21.90 -1.35
N SER A 210 35.23 -23.01 -0.61
CA SER A 210 35.69 -24.33 -1.07
C SER A 210 34.94 -24.77 -2.33
N MET A 211 33.61 -24.63 -2.34
CA MET A 211 32.79 -25.00 -3.49
C MET A 211 33.03 -24.07 -4.70
N CYS A 212 33.57 -22.88 -4.47
CA CYS A 212 33.87 -21.90 -5.51
C CYS A 212 35.37 -21.81 -5.85
N ASN A 213 36.19 -22.73 -5.34
CA ASN A 213 37.66 -22.73 -5.45
C ASN A 213 38.29 -21.36 -5.09
N GLY A 214 37.77 -20.68 -4.08
CA GLY A 214 38.23 -19.35 -3.63
C GLY A 214 37.90 -18.20 -4.58
N LYS A 215 37.02 -18.40 -5.58
CA LYS A 215 36.70 -17.42 -6.62
C LYS A 215 35.34 -16.77 -6.45
N PHE A 216 34.74 -16.82 -5.26
CA PHE A 216 33.37 -16.32 -5.05
C PHE A 216 33.27 -14.83 -5.38
N PHE A 217 34.15 -13.99 -4.85
CA PHE A 217 34.18 -12.54 -5.11
C PHE A 217 34.61 -12.14 -6.52
N LYS A 218 35.06 -13.09 -7.36
CA LYS A 218 35.32 -12.84 -8.78
C LYS A 218 34.04 -12.91 -9.62
N LYS A 219 32.94 -13.42 -9.07
CA LYS A 219 31.64 -13.47 -9.74
C LYS A 219 30.96 -12.11 -9.70
N GLY A 220 30.30 -11.73 -10.80
CA GLY A 220 29.37 -10.60 -10.79
C GLY A 220 28.18 -10.86 -9.87
N SER A 221 27.56 -9.80 -9.35
CA SER A 221 26.50 -9.90 -8.33
C SER A 221 25.35 -10.83 -8.71
N LYS A 222 24.89 -10.83 -9.97
CA LYS A 222 23.88 -11.78 -10.42
C LYS A 222 24.34 -13.23 -10.28
N LYS A 223 25.52 -13.56 -10.80
CA LYS A 223 26.10 -14.92 -10.73
C LYS A 223 26.39 -15.36 -9.31
N ALA A 224 26.79 -14.45 -8.42
CA ALA A 224 27.03 -14.76 -7.01
C ALA A 224 25.72 -15.05 -6.25
N TRP A 225 24.64 -14.32 -6.57
CA TRP A 225 23.30 -14.63 -6.04
C TRP A 225 22.83 -16.01 -6.49
N ASP A 226 22.86 -16.25 -7.81
CA ASP A 226 22.39 -17.52 -8.40
C ASP A 226 23.23 -18.70 -7.88
N TYR A 227 24.50 -18.48 -7.56
CA TYR A 227 25.38 -19.48 -6.95
C TYR A 227 24.97 -19.87 -5.52
N PHE A 228 24.44 -18.94 -4.72
CA PHE A 228 23.90 -19.30 -3.41
C PHE A 228 22.66 -20.20 -3.54
N ASP A 229 21.79 -19.93 -4.52
CA ASP A 229 20.65 -20.81 -4.82
C ASP A 229 21.12 -22.21 -5.27
N GLU A 230 22.17 -22.29 -6.10
CA GLU A 230 22.78 -23.56 -6.52
C GLU A 230 23.35 -24.36 -5.33
N LEU A 231 24.06 -23.69 -4.41
CA LEU A 231 24.60 -24.33 -3.21
C LEU A 231 23.50 -24.92 -2.33
N VAL A 232 22.35 -24.26 -2.23
CA VAL A 232 21.19 -24.81 -1.50
C VAL A 232 20.62 -26.05 -2.17
N GLY A 233 20.43 -26.01 -3.50
CA GLY A 233 19.95 -27.17 -4.26
C GLY A 233 20.85 -28.39 -4.13
N ASN A 234 22.17 -28.17 -4.16
CA ASN A 234 23.11 -29.26 -4.02
C ASN A 234 23.25 -29.75 -2.56
N ASN A 235 23.18 -28.86 -1.56
CA ASN A 235 23.30 -29.22 -0.14
C ASN A 235 22.15 -30.07 0.41
N GLN A 236 20.92 -29.89 -0.10
CA GLN A 236 19.81 -30.79 0.24
C GLN A 236 20.04 -32.23 -0.26
N THR A 237 20.73 -32.37 -1.40
CA THR A 237 21.05 -33.68 -1.99
C THR A 237 22.12 -34.41 -1.17
N TRP A 238 23.06 -33.68 -0.57
CA TRP A 238 24.15 -34.27 0.23
C TRP A 238 23.76 -34.53 1.69
N GLU A 239 22.85 -33.75 2.28
CA GLU A 239 22.28 -34.06 3.60
C GLU A 239 21.50 -35.39 3.57
N LEU A 240 20.74 -35.67 2.50
CA LEU A 240 20.08 -36.97 2.29
C LEU A 240 21.09 -38.12 2.13
N ALA A 241 22.16 -37.91 1.35
CA ALA A 241 23.21 -38.91 1.17
C ALA A 241 24.07 -39.16 2.44
N ALA A 242 24.08 -38.22 3.40
CA ALA A 242 24.79 -38.39 4.67
C ALA A 242 24.03 -39.30 5.65
N PHE A 243 22.71 -39.44 5.51
CA PHE A 243 21.90 -40.39 6.29
C PHE A 243 22.03 -41.84 5.81
N ASP A 244 22.41 -42.06 4.54
CA ASP A 244 22.52 -43.40 3.93
C ASP A 244 23.91 -44.06 4.09
N ARG A 245 24.86 -43.45 4.81
CA ARG A 245 26.16 -44.09 5.05
C ARG A 245 26.05 -45.15 6.16
N PRO A 246 26.33 -46.44 5.90
CA PRO A 246 26.41 -47.45 6.95
C PRO A 246 27.50 -47.04 7.94
N ARG A 247 27.19 -47.05 9.24
CA ARG A 247 28.21 -46.97 10.28
C ARG A 247 29.09 -48.22 10.13
N ALA A 248 30.29 -48.05 9.59
CA ALA A 248 31.30 -49.08 9.62
C ALA A 248 31.68 -49.34 11.08
N SER A 249 31.38 -50.56 11.54
CA SER A 249 31.80 -51.17 12.81
C SER A 249 33.25 -51.61 12.75
#